data_AF-A0A1I7V102-F1
#
_entry.id   AF-A0A1I7V102-F1
#
_cell.length_a   1.000
_cell.length_b   1.000
_cell.length_c   1.000
_cell.angle_alpha   90.00
_cell.angle_beta   90.00
_cell.angle_gamma   90.00
#
_symmetry.space_group_name_H-M   'P 1'
#
loop_
_entity.id
_entity.type
_entity.pdbx_description
1 polymer ?
#
loop_
_entity_poly.entity_id
_entity_poly.type
_entity_poly.pdbx_seq_one_letter_code
_entity_poly.pdbx_strand_id
1 'polypeptide(L)'
;MSLSKTPIQQSSSIFRFVFSRNASTSTVPTPARVQLKKPVEPGHFQYSRNWSRDPRFVKVAIQKGDTPYQFLVRRLGHAYEVYPLFILTGAWFALFLSATWWSFGKAEIWLDRSHTTAPWDWERLRDNYWKLPTVAFDLDGRTRKRCEIMEQLQDEMLEAAKKRGTR
;
A
#
# COMPACT_ATOMS: atom_id res chain seq x y z
N MET A 1 -3.80 -46.06 25.33
CA MET A 1 -4.61 -45.17 24.47
C MET A 1 -3.69 -44.13 23.87
N SER A 2 -3.41 -44.26 22.57
CA SER A 2 -2.43 -43.44 21.84
C SER A 2 -3.19 -42.55 20.86
N LEU A 3 -3.12 -41.23 21.04
CA LEU A 3 -3.74 -40.25 20.17
C LEU A 3 -2.82 -40.00 18.97
N SER A 4 -3.27 -40.42 17.79
CA SER A 4 -2.61 -40.27 16.52
C SER A 4 -2.55 -38.80 16.08
N LYS A 5 -1.38 -38.40 15.57
CA LYS A 5 -1.11 -37.08 14.99
C LYS A 5 -1.75 -36.97 13.61
N THR A 6 -2.65 -36.01 13.40
CA THR A 6 -3.15 -35.62 12.08
C THR A 6 -2.16 -34.67 11.38
N PRO A 7 -1.73 -34.93 10.13
CA PRO A 7 -0.92 -33.99 9.39
C PRO A 7 -1.79 -32.90 8.75
N ILE A 8 -1.44 -31.63 8.98
CA ILE A 8 -2.02 -30.45 8.35
C ILE A 8 -1.51 -30.39 6.90
N GLN A 9 -2.35 -30.78 5.94
CA GLN A 9 -2.09 -30.66 4.51
C GLN A 9 -2.94 -29.51 3.94
N GLN A 10 -2.54 -28.27 4.20
CA GLN A 10 -3.21 -27.07 3.67
C GLN A 10 -2.18 -25.99 3.29
N SER A 11 -1.49 -26.15 2.16
CA SER A 11 -0.77 -25.01 1.55
C SER A 11 -0.66 -25.03 0.02
N SER A 12 -1.11 -26.09 -0.66
CA SER A 12 -1.01 -26.18 -2.13
C SER A 12 -2.23 -25.66 -2.91
N SER A 13 -3.28 -25.19 -2.22
CA SER A 13 -4.52 -24.72 -2.86
C SER A 13 -4.41 -23.30 -3.45
N ILE A 14 -3.68 -22.40 -2.80
CA ILE A 14 -3.62 -20.98 -3.21
C ILE A 14 -2.87 -20.82 -4.54
N PHE A 15 -1.83 -21.63 -4.78
CA PHE A 15 -1.08 -21.58 -6.04
C PHE A 15 -1.87 -22.10 -7.25
N ARG A 16 -2.84 -23.01 -7.08
CA ARG A 16 -3.65 -23.50 -8.21
C ARG A 16 -4.64 -22.46 -8.75
N PHE A 17 -5.07 -21.50 -7.93
CA PHE A 17 -6.02 -20.48 -8.37
C PHE A 17 -5.35 -19.38 -9.22
N VAL A 18 -4.07 -19.10 -8.96
CA VAL A 18 -3.31 -18.08 -9.69
C VAL A 18 -2.85 -18.60 -11.07
N PHE A 19 -2.54 -19.89 -11.19
CA PHE A 19 -2.10 -20.47 -12.47
C PHE A 19 -3.22 -20.95 -13.40
N SER A 20 -4.45 -21.15 -12.91
CA SER A 20 -5.56 -21.64 -13.75
C SER A 20 -6.21 -20.59 -14.67
N ARG A 21 -5.93 -19.29 -14.48
CA ARG A 21 -6.49 -18.23 -15.33
C ARG A 21 -5.72 -17.99 -16.64
N ASN A 22 -4.50 -18.51 -16.79
CA ASN A 22 -3.66 -18.25 -17.98
C ASN A 22 -3.74 -19.33 -19.07
N ALA A 23 -4.47 -20.42 -18.85
CA ALA A 23 -4.78 -21.40 -19.90
C ALA A 23 -6.12 -21.07 -20.57
N SER A 24 -6.18 -19.94 -21.29
CA SER A 24 -7.23 -19.74 -22.28
C SER A 24 -6.61 -19.66 -23.65
N THR A 25 -6.85 -20.70 -24.45
CA THR A 25 -6.78 -20.67 -25.91
C THR A 25 -7.29 -19.32 -26.40
N SER A 26 -6.50 -18.67 -27.26
CA SER A 26 -6.84 -17.40 -27.90
C SER A 26 -8.27 -17.46 -28.48
N THR A 27 -9.24 -16.86 -27.78
CA THR A 27 -10.64 -16.70 -28.23
C THR A 27 -10.78 -15.47 -29.12
N VAL A 28 -9.82 -15.23 -30.01
CA VAL A 28 -9.94 -14.15 -30.99
C VAL A 28 -10.82 -14.67 -32.12
N PRO A 29 -11.96 -14.01 -32.44
CA PRO A 29 -12.82 -14.44 -33.54
C PRO A 29 -12.07 -14.37 -34.86
N THR A 30 -12.42 -15.26 -35.78
CA THR A 30 -11.94 -15.20 -37.16
C THR A 30 -12.29 -13.85 -37.79
N PRO A 31 -11.42 -13.32 -38.67
CA PRO A 31 -11.68 -12.05 -39.32
C PRO A 31 -13.01 -12.11 -40.10
N ALA A 32 -13.72 -10.98 -40.15
CA ALA A 32 -15.01 -10.91 -40.82
C ALA A 32 -14.91 -11.37 -42.27
N ARG A 33 -15.91 -12.14 -42.73
CA ARG A 33 -15.99 -12.66 -44.10
C ARG A 33 -16.00 -11.54 -45.15
N VAL A 34 -16.53 -10.37 -44.79
CA VAL A 34 -16.51 -9.16 -45.61
C VAL A 34 -15.58 -8.16 -44.94
N GLN A 35 -14.46 -7.86 -45.59
CA GLN A 35 -13.52 -6.83 -45.16
C GLN A 35 -13.68 -5.59 -46.05
N LEU A 36 -13.57 -4.41 -45.43
CA LEU A 36 -13.52 -3.16 -46.18
C LEU A 36 -12.23 -3.12 -47.00
N LYS A 37 -12.33 -2.67 -48.26
CA LYS A 37 -11.16 -2.47 -49.10
C LYS A 37 -10.30 -1.36 -48.50
N LYS A 38 -9.00 -1.59 -48.40
CA LYS A 38 -8.04 -0.57 -47.92
C LYS A 38 -8.08 0.64 -48.86
N PRO A 39 -8.22 1.87 -48.35
CA PRO A 39 -8.17 3.08 -49.17
C PRO A 39 -6.76 3.28 -49.76
N VAL A 40 -6.71 4.01 -50.89
CA VAL A 40 -5.46 4.33 -51.62
C VAL A 40 -4.62 5.38 -50.87
N GLU A 41 -5.26 6.16 -49.99
CA GLU A 41 -4.62 7.23 -49.24
C GLU A 41 -3.60 6.70 -48.20
N PRO A 42 -2.52 7.46 -47.93
CA PRO A 42 -1.56 7.10 -46.91
C PRO A 42 -2.18 7.22 -45.51
N GLY A 43 -2.28 6.11 -44.79
CA GLY A 43 -2.82 6.09 -43.43
C GLY A 43 -2.92 4.68 -42.84
N HIS A 44 -3.08 4.60 -41.53
CA HIS A 44 -3.36 3.33 -40.85
C HIS A 44 -4.86 3.01 -40.94
N PHE A 45 -5.21 2.00 -41.74
CA PHE A 45 -6.59 1.51 -41.88
C PHE A 45 -6.66 0.05 -41.43
N GLN A 46 -7.19 -0.18 -40.24
CA GLN A 46 -7.48 -1.52 -39.71
C GLN A 46 -8.93 -1.55 -39.21
N TYR A 47 -9.84 -2.06 -40.04
CA TYR A 47 -11.22 -2.28 -39.65
C TYR A 47 -11.39 -3.71 -39.15
N SER A 48 -11.57 -3.85 -37.84
CA SER A 48 -11.98 -5.11 -37.21
C SER A 48 -13.26 -4.88 -36.41
N ARG A 49 -14.16 -5.87 -36.42
CA ARG A 49 -15.37 -5.81 -35.61
C ARG A 49 -14.98 -5.83 -34.14
N ASN A 50 -15.52 -4.90 -33.35
CA ASN A 50 -15.35 -4.94 -31.91
C ASN A 50 -16.11 -6.12 -31.32
N TRP A 51 -15.39 -7.13 -30.84
CA TRP A 51 -15.94 -8.39 -30.33
C TRP A 51 -15.92 -8.48 -28.79
N SER A 52 -15.39 -7.46 -28.10
CA SER A 52 -15.36 -7.45 -26.61
C SER A 52 -16.76 -7.34 -26.00
N ARG A 53 -17.73 -6.84 -26.75
CA ARG A 53 -19.13 -6.67 -26.30
C ARG A 53 -20.08 -7.77 -26.80
N ASP A 54 -19.57 -8.79 -27.49
CA ASP A 54 -20.41 -9.87 -28.02
C ASP A 54 -20.58 -10.98 -26.96
N PRO A 55 -21.81 -11.24 -26.49
CA PRO A 55 -22.07 -12.21 -25.41
C PRO A 55 -21.72 -13.66 -25.80
N ARG A 56 -21.50 -13.94 -27.09
CA ARG A 56 -21.07 -15.26 -27.58
C ARG A 56 -19.65 -15.62 -27.13
N PHE A 57 -18.82 -14.62 -26.81
CA PHE A 57 -17.47 -14.82 -26.32
C PHE A 57 -17.47 -14.59 -24.80
N VAL A 58 -17.63 -15.68 -24.04
CA VAL A 58 -17.84 -15.72 -22.58
C VAL A 58 -16.70 -15.07 -21.77
N LYS A 59 -15.53 -14.87 -22.38
CA LYS A 59 -14.48 -14.01 -21.86
C LYS A 59 -14.48 -12.76 -22.72
N VAL A 60 -15.07 -11.67 -22.22
CA VAL A 60 -14.84 -10.32 -22.73
C VAL A 60 -13.34 -10.18 -22.86
N ALA A 61 -12.81 -10.34 -24.07
CA ALA A 61 -11.38 -10.28 -24.22
C ALA A 61 -11.00 -8.84 -23.97
N ILE A 62 -10.24 -8.69 -22.90
CA ILE A 62 -9.65 -7.43 -22.46
C ILE A 62 -8.93 -6.88 -23.68
N GLN A 63 -9.47 -5.83 -24.28
CA GLN A 63 -8.82 -5.19 -25.40
C GLN A 63 -7.59 -4.49 -24.88
N LYS A 64 -6.62 -4.33 -25.79
CA LYS A 64 -5.32 -3.78 -25.46
C LYS A 64 -5.47 -2.33 -24.98
N GLY A 65 -5.57 -2.12 -23.66
CA GLY A 65 -5.81 -0.81 -23.04
C GLY A 65 -7.02 -0.73 -22.11
N ASP A 66 -7.83 -1.79 -22.01
CA ASP A 66 -9.04 -1.80 -21.15
C ASP A 66 -8.72 -1.88 -19.65
N THR A 67 -7.52 -2.35 -19.28
CA THR A 67 -7.10 -2.38 -17.88
C THR A 67 -6.16 -1.21 -17.56
N PRO A 68 -6.29 -0.58 -16.37
CA PRO A 68 -5.36 0.46 -15.93
C PRO A 68 -3.89 0.02 -16.02
N TYR A 69 -3.62 -1.25 -15.75
CA TYR A 69 -2.30 -1.85 -15.91
C TYR A 69 -1.80 -1.83 -17.36
N GLN A 70 -2.61 -2.30 -18.32
CA GLN A 70 -2.24 -2.24 -19.73
C GLN A 70 -2.22 -0.82 -20.28
N PHE A 71 -2.93 0.13 -19.69
CA PHE A 71 -2.81 1.53 -20.07
C PHE A 71 -1.45 2.11 -19.64
N LEU A 72 -1.07 1.89 -18.38
CA LEU A 72 0.13 2.49 -17.77
C LEU A 72 1.44 1.81 -18.20
N VAL A 73 1.47 0.48 -18.32
CA VAL A 73 2.71 -0.29 -18.46
C VAL A 73 3.04 -0.63 -19.93
N ARG A 74 2.05 -0.61 -20.84
CA ARG A 74 2.18 -1.13 -22.21
C ARG A 74 3.19 -0.44 -23.11
N ARG A 75 3.51 0.83 -22.86
CA ARG A 75 4.47 1.61 -23.66
C ARG A 75 5.78 1.93 -22.94
N LEU A 76 6.01 1.36 -21.75
CA LEU A 76 7.24 1.58 -20.97
C LEU A 76 8.50 1.29 -21.79
N GLY A 77 8.51 0.22 -22.59
CA GLY A 77 9.68 -0.15 -23.41
C GLY A 77 10.00 0.78 -24.60
N HIS A 78 9.10 1.69 -24.98
CA HIS A 78 9.33 2.62 -26.10
C HIS A 78 9.42 4.09 -25.67
N ALA A 79 8.92 4.43 -24.48
CA ALA A 79 8.91 5.80 -23.98
C ALA A 79 9.93 5.96 -22.84
N TYR A 80 11.21 6.07 -23.22
CA TYR A 80 12.32 6.21 -22.27
C TYR A 80 12.23 7.48 -21.42
N GLU A 81 11.56 8.51 -21.93
CA GLU A 81 11.32 9.77 -21.24
C GLU A 81 10.47 9.61 -19.96
N VAL A 82 9.73 8.50 -19.83
CA VAL A 82 8.83 8.29 -18.69
C VAL A 82 9.54 7.62 -17.51
N TYR A 83 10.67 6.95 -17.72
CA TYR A 83 11.45 6.33 -16.63
C TYR A 83 11.86 7.30 -15.51
N PRO A 84 12.38 8.52 -15.79
CA PRO A 84 12.69 9.46 -14.71
C PRO A 84 11.46 9.87 -13.91
N LEU A 85 10.28 9.97 -14.54
CA LEU A 85 9.02 10.23 -13.82
C LEU A 85 8.66 9.07 -12.88
N PHE A 86 8.82 7.83 -13.34
CA PHE A 86 8.59 6.66 -12.48
C PHE A 86 9.57 6.60 -11.30
N ILE A 87 10.85 6.88 -11.53
CA ILE A 87 11.86 6.95 -10.47
C ILE A 87 11.50 8.05 -9.47
N LEU A 88 11.11 9.23 -9.95
CA LEU A 88 10.71 10.35 -9.09
C LEU A 88 9.48 10.00 -8.24
N THR A 89 8.46 9.37 -8.85
CA THR A 89 7.26 8.93 -8.11
C THR A 89 7.58 7.85 -7.09
N GLY A 90 8.47 6.90 -7.42
CA GLY A 90 8.94 5.87 -6.50
C GLY A 90 9.71 6.47 -5.33
N ALA A 91 10.62 7.41 -5.60
CA ALA A 91 11.38 8.12 -4.57
C ALA A 91 10.45 8.93 -3.65
N TRP A 92 9.49 9.66 -4.23
CA TRP A 92 8.48 10.39 -3.47
C TRP A 92 7.65 9.46 -2.57
N PHE A 93 7.20 8.32 -3.11
CA PHE A 93 6.41 7.35 -2.35
C PHE A 93 7.23 6.73 -1.21
N ALA A 94 8.50 6.42 -1.45
CA ALA A 94 9.41 5.95 -0.40
C ALA A 94 9.60 7.01 0.71
N LEU A 95 9.76 8.29 0.35
CA LEU A 95 9.81 9.40 1.32
C LEU A 95 8.49 9.57 2.08
N PHE A 96 7.36 9.38 1.41
CA PHE A 96 6.04 9.42 2.05
C PHE A 96 5.87 8.30 3.06
N LEU A 97 6.26 7.07 2.71
CA LEU A 97 6.22 5.93 3.63
C LEU A 97 7.19 6.11 4.81
N SER A 98 8.40 6.60 4.57
CA SER A 98 9.36 6.85 5.65
C SER A 98 8.88 7.95 6.59
N ALA A 99 8.31 9.04 6.07
CA ALA A 99 7.71 10.11 6.87
C ALA A 99 6.49 9.63 7.66
N THR A 100 5.65 8.78 7.07
CA THR A 100 4.49 8.18 7.74
C THR A 100 4.95 7.25 8.86
N TRP A 101 5.91 6.36 8.59
CA TRP A 101 6.52 5.50 9.59
C TRP A 101 7.13 6.30 10.75
N TRP A 102 7.90 7.35 10.43
CA TRP A 102 8.48 8.23 11.44
C TRP A 102 7.42 8.95 12.26
N SER A 103 6.35 9.40 11.61
CA SER A 103 5.23 10.07 12.28
C SER A 103 4.64 9.17 13.34
N PHE A 104 4.34 7.90 13.02
CA PHE A 104 3.80 6.93 13.98
C PHE A 104 4.66 6.66 15.22
N GLY A 105 5.94 7.02 15.21
CA GLY A 105 6.81 6.95 16.39
C GLY A 105 6.60 8.07 17.41
N LYS A 106 5.84 9.12 17.09
CA LYS A 106 5.58 10.24 18.02
C LYS A 106 4.62 9.84 19.14
N ALA A 107 4.87 10.39 20.33
CA ALA A 107 4.07 10.19 21.54
C ALA A 107 2.57 10.52 21.38
N GLU A 108 2.23 11.41 20.45
CA GLU A 108 0.87 11.91 20.25
C GLU A 108 -0.03 10.91 19.52
N ILE A 109 0.54 9.95 18.80
CA ILE A 109 -0.24 9.12 17.89
C ILE A 109 -0.74 7.87 18.60
N TRP A 110 -2.06 7.81 18.72
CA TRP A 110 -2.77 6.73 19.37
C TRP A 110 -2.96 5.54 18.43
N LEU A 111 -1.88 4.79 18.21
CA LEU A 111 -1.89 3.61 17.35
C LEU A 111 -2.50 2.39 18.06
N ASP A 112 -2.24 2.26 19.36
CA ASP A 112 -2.79 1.21 20.20
C ASP A 112 -3.84 1.75 21.18
N ARG A 113 -5.10 1.39 20.96
CA ARG A 113 -6.26 1.74 21.79
C ARG A 113 -6.60 0.70 22.85
N SER A 114 -5.73 -0.28 23.09
CA SER A 114 -5.91 -1.30 24.13
C SER A 114 -5.96 -0.71 25.54
N HIS A 115 -5.30 0.44 25.75
CA HIS A 115 -5.27 1.16 27.02
C HIS A 115 -6.37 2.21 27.10
N THR A 116 -6.99 2.32 28.28
CA THR A 116 -8.02 3.33 28.59
C THR A 116 -7.43 4.72 28.79
N THR A 117 -6.14 4.81 29.08
CA THR A 117 -5.40 6.07 29.24
C THR A 117 -4.86 6.58 27.92
N ALA A 118 -4.85 7.91 27.76
CA ALA A 118 -4.37 8.57 26.56
C ALA A 118 -2.86 8.31 26.35
N PRO A 119 -2.34 8.33 25.11
CA PRO A 119 -0.94 8.03 24.84
C PRO A 119 0.03 9.10 25.38
N TRP A 120 -0.43 10.33 25.58
CA TRP A 120 0.32 11.41 26.24
C TRP A 120 0.18 11.41 27.76
N ASP A 121 -0.47 10.39 28.35
CA ASP A 121 -0.61 10.31 29.79
C ASP A 121 0.76 10.15 30.46
N TRP A 122 1.02 11.00 31.46
CA TRP A 122 2.29 11.04 32.18
C TRP A 122 2.65 9.68 32.79
N GLU A 123 1.69 8.93 33.34
CA GLU A 123 1.98 7.61 33.93
C GLU A 123 2.57 6.62 32.92
N ARG A 124 2.19 6.74 31.65
CA ARG A 124 2.69 5.89 30.55
C ARG A 124 3.96 6.44 29.94
N LEU A 125 4.06 7.77 29.86
CA LEU A 125 5.11 8.47 29.14
C LEU A 125 6.37 8.68 29.99
N ARG A 126 6.24 8.70 31.33
CA ARG A 126 7.31 9.02 32.29
C ARG A 126 8.62 8.30 32.02
N ASP A 127 8.60 7.02 31.70
CA ASP A 127 9.83 6.22 31.55
C ASP A 127 10.45 6.26 30.14
N ASN A 128 9.73 6.82 29.17
CA ASN A 128 10.08 6.72 27.74
C ASN A 128 10.01 8.04 26.97
N TYR A 129 9.55 9.15 27.57
CA TYR A 129 9.31 10.40 26.83
C TYR A 129 10.54 10.95 26.11
N TRP A 130 11.73 10.86 26.72
CA TRP A 130 12.99 11.35 26.14
C TRP A 130 13.53 10.44 25.03
N LYS A 131 13.03 9.20 24.95
CA LYS A 131 13.42 8.22 23.91
C LYS A 131 12.59 8.39 22.64
N LEU A 132 11.43 9.05 22.74
CA LEU A 132 10.51 9.24 21.63
C LEU A 132 11.05 10.30 20.66
N PRO A 133 10.89 10.10 19.35
CA PRO A 133 11.33 11.06 18.35
C PRO A 133 10.50 12.35 18.42
N THR A 134 11.18 13.48 18.68
CA THR A 134 10.57 14.82 18.71
C THR A 134 10.75 15.55 17.37
N VAL A 135 12.00 15.69 16.91
CA VAL A 135 12.38 16.33 15.65
C VAL A 135 12.98 15.30 14.70
N ALA A 136 12.66 15.39 13.40
CA ALA A 136 13.19 14.49 12.38
C ALA A 136 14.71 14.63 12.20
N PHE A 137 15.23 15.85 12.36
CA PHE A 137 16.64 16.18 12.28
C PHE A 137 17.10 16.78 13.61
N ASP A 138 17.68 15.94 14.47
CA ASP A 138 18.37 16.38 15.69
C ASP A 138 19.77 15.77 15.70
N LEU A 139 20.70 16.43 15.00
CA LEU A 139 22.09 15.98 14.86
C LEU A 139 22.84 16.00 16.20
N ASP A 140 22.47 16.95 17.08
CA ASP A 140 23.14 17.20 18.35
C ASP A 140 22.47 16.49 19.54
N GLY A 141 21.33 15.81 19.32
CA GLY A 141 20.59 15.12 20.37
C GLY A 141 20.05 16.05 21.48
N ARG A 142 19.87 17.35 21.18
CA ARG A 142 19.52 18.35 22.20
C ARG A 142 18.09 18.19 22.68
N THR A 143 17.18 17.69 21.85
CA THR A 143 15.75 17.60 22.16
C THR A 143 15.37 16.33 22.92
N ARG A 144 16.32 15.41 23.13
CA ARG A 144 16.12 14.10 23.79
C ARG A 144 16.75 14.02 25.19
N LYS A 145 16.96 15.17 25.83
CA LYS A 145 17.52 15.23 27.18
C LYS A 145 16.42 15.02 28.22
N ARG A 146 16.78 14.27 29.26
CA ARG A 146 15.93 14.06 30.42
C ARG A 146 15.88 15.34 31.26
N CYS A 147 14.69 15.73 31.70
CA CYS A 147 14.47 16.91 32.53
C CYS A 147 13.89 16.48 33.89
N GLU A 148 14.76 16.21 34.85
CA GLU A 148 14.39 15.69 36.17
C GLU A 148 13.45 16.63 36.94
N ILE A 149 13.65 17.95 36.82
CA ILE A 149 12.79 18.96 37.46
C ILE A 149 11.37 18.90 36.91
N MET A 150 11.24 18.71 35.60
CA MET A 150 9.93 18.59 34.95
C MET A 150 9.24 17.30 35.38
N GLU A 151 9.99 16.21 35.53
CA GLU A 151 9.46 14.93 36.02
C GLU A 151 8.89 15.04 37.43
N GLN A 152 9.65 15.62 38.36
CA GLN A 152 9.20 15.85 39.74
C GLN A 152 7.91 16.67 39.78
N LEU A 153 7.86 17.76 39.01
CA LEU A 153 6.68 18.62 38.96
C LEU A 153 5.45 17.88 38.40
N GLN A 154 5.62 17.08 37.35
CA GLN A 154 4.51 16.30 36.79
C GLN A 154 4.05 15.18 37.74
N ASP A 155 4.96 14.56 38.46
CA ASP A 155 4.63 13.56 39.49
C ASP A 155 3.81 14.19 40.63
N GLU A 156 4.23 15.35 41.15
CA GLU A 156 3.50 16.10 42.17
C GLU A 156 2.11 16.55 41.69
N MET A 157 2.01 17.03 40.45
CA MET A 157 0.74 17.39 39.84
C MET A 157 -0.21 16.20 39.71
N LEU A 158 0.34 15.02 39.38
CA LEU A 158 -0.44 13.80 39.23
C LEU A 158 -0.92 13.29 40.60
N GLU A 159 -0.06 13.31 41.61
CA GLU A 159 -0.44 13.02 42.99
C GLU A 159 -1.51 13.97 43.52
N ALA A 160 -1.38 15.28 43.23
CA ALA A 160 -2.38 16.27 43.60
C ALA A 160 -3.71 16.06 42.87
N ALA A 161 -3.68 15.68 41.59
CA ALA A 161 -4.88 15.38 40.81
C ALA A 161 -5.61 14.14 41.33
N LYS A 162 -4.87 13.09 41.71
CA LYS A 162 -5.42 11.88 42.36
C LYS A 162 -6.06 12.22 43.70
N LYS A 163 -5.40 13.04 44.53
CA LYS A 163 -5.94 13.53 45.81
C LYS A 163 -7.23 14.34 45.62
N ARG A 164 -7.39 15.03 44.49
CA ARG A 164 -8.59 15.80 44.13
C ARG A 164 -9.69 14.96 43.48
N GLY A 165 -9.43 13.70 43.13
CA GLY A 165 -10.39 12.83 42.43
C GLY A 165 -10.71 13.26 41.00
N THR A 166 -9.92 14.16 40.42
CA THR A 166 -10.10 14.64 39.03
C THR A 166 -9.50 13.69 37.99
N ARG A 167 -8.78 12.65 38.44
CA ARG A 167 -8.08 11.69 37.61
C ARG A 167 -7.93 10.35 38.32
#